data_AF-A0A8S2XSM6-F1
#
_entry.id   AF-A0A8S2XSM6-F1
#
_cell.length_a   1.000
_cell.length_b   1.000
_cell.length_c   1.000
_cell.angle_alpha   90.00
_cell.angle_beta   90.00
_cell.angle_gamma   90.00
#
_symmetry.space_group_name_H-M   'P 1'
#
loop_
_entity.id
_entity.type
_entity.pdbx_description
1 polymer ?
#
loop_
_entity_poly.entity_id
_entity_poly.type
_entity_poly.pdbx_seq_one_letter_code
_entity_poly.pdbx_strand_id
1 'polypeptide(L)'
;IISTLASYVFKIVTKTPNISLGASGSLMTVLGAVCMQFPTAQLSIIFLPFFTFSAQSALMGMISLDVVGTVLRWKFLDHAAHLGGVLYGVYV
;
A
#
# COMPACT_ATOMS: atom_id res chain seq x y z
N ILE A 1 11.97 6.27 0.61
CA ILE A 1 13.00 5.79 -0.35
C ILE A 1 12.54 4.50 -1.02
N ILE A 2 12.26 3.43 -0.26
CA ILE A 2 11.87 2.12 -0.82
C ILE A 2 10.62 2.21 -1.71
N SER A 3 9.57 2.93 -1.27
CA SER A 3 8.35 3.12 -2.06
C SER A 3 8.61 3.80 -3.40
N THR A 4 9.40 4.89 -3.40
CA THR A 4 9.77 5.62 -4.62
C THR A 4 10.63 4.76 -5.54
N LEU A 5 11.56 3.96 -4.99
CA LEU A 5 12.38 3.03 -5.76
C LEU A 5 11.51 1.96 -6.45
N ALA A 6 10.60 1.32 -5.72
CA ALA A 6 9.70 0.31 -6.26
C ALA A 6 8.84 0.85 -7.40
N SER A 7 8.32 2.08 -7.24
CA SER A 7 7.61 2.82 -8.30
C SER A 7 8.46 3.01 -9.56
N TYR A 8 9.68 3.53 -9.41
CA TYR A 8 10.56 3.79 -10.56
C TYR A 8 10.93 2.51 -11.29
N VAL A 9 11.34 1.47 -10.57
CA VAL A 9 11.68 0.17 -11.16
C VAL A 9 10.50 -0.38 -11.95
N PHE A 10 9.29 -0.39 -11.36
CA PHE A 10 8.09 -0.88 -12.03
C PHE A 10 7.77 -0.07 -13.31
N LYS A 11 7.89 1.25 -13.25
CA LYS A 11 7.62 2.13 -14.41
C LYS A 11 8.63 1.98 -15.53
N ILE A 12 9.90 1.76 -15.21
CA ILE A 12 10.95 1.45 -16.19
C ILE A 12 10.64 0.13 -16.89
N VAL A 13 10.34 -0.92 -16.13
CA VAL A 13 10.01 -2.25 -16.68
C VAL A 13 8.75 -2.21 -17.54
N THR A 14 7.72 -1.48 -17.08
CA THR A 14 6.42 -1.42 -17.76
C THR A 14 6.31 -0.33 -18.82
N LYS A 15 7.34 0.52 -18.97
CA LYS A 15 7.38 1.69 -19.87
C LYS A 15 6.21 2.66 -19.64
N THR A 16 5.88 2.95 -18.39
CA THR A 16 4.74 3.82 -18.03
C THR A 16 5.24 5.17 -17.49
N PRO A 17 4.98 6.32 -18.14
CA PRO A 17 5.64 7.61 -17.84
C PRO A 17 5.01 8.44 -16.70
N ASN A 18 4.26 7.84 -15.77
CA ASN A 18 3.58 8.61 -14.71
C ASN A 18 4.52 9.06 -13.58
N ILE A 19 4.43 10.32 -13.19
CA ILE A 19 5.18 10.90 -12.06
C ILE A 19 4.56 10.43 -10.75
N SER A 20 5.39 10.01 -9.79
CA SER A 20 4.95 9.71 -8.42
C SER A 20 5.89 10.33 -7.42
N LEU A 21 5.30 10.97 -6.41
CA LEU A 21 6.00 11.68 -5.35
C LEU A 21 6.35 10.76 -4.16
N GLY A 22 5.81 9.54 -4.10
CA GLY A 22 6.11 8.56 -3.05
C GLY A 22 5.44 8.80 -1.68
N ALA A 23 4.74 9.92 -1.47
CA ALA A 23 4.10 10.24 -0.18
C ALA A 23 3.03 9.22 0.25
N SER A 24 2.20 8.74 -0.67
CA SER A 24 1.22 7.69 -0.38
C SER A 24 1.91 6.35 -0.05
N GLY A 25 3.06 6.08 -0.67
CA GLY A 25 3.91 4.92 -0.33
C GLY A 25 4.51 5.00 1.07
N SER A 26 4.84 6.19 1.59
CA SER A 26 5.28 6.33 3.00
C SER A 26 4.13 6.11 3.99
N LEU A 27 2.91 6.51 3.65
CA LEU A 27 1.74 6.18 4.47
C LEU A 27 1.53 4.66 4.53
N MET A 28 1.72 3.96 3.40
CA MET A 28 1.66 2.51 3.34
C MET A 28 2.73 1.82 4.18
N THR A 29 3.93 2.40 4.31
CA THR A 29 4.95 1.94 5.25
C THR A 29 4.47 2.05 6.70
N VAL A 30 3.94 3.21 7.10
CA VAL A 30 3.42 3.40 8.46
C VAL A 30 2.24 2.45 8.73
N LEU A 31 1.34 2.28 7.75
CA LEU A 31 0.23 1.34 7.83
C LEU A 31 0.73 -0.09 8.04
N GLY A 32 1.69 -0.54 7.24
CA GLY A 32 2.30 -1.87 7.37
C GLY A 32 2.88 -2.11 8.77
N ALA A 33 3.68 -1.18 9.27
CA ALA A 33 4.30 -1.28 10.59
C ALA A 33 3.26 -1.31 11.72
N VAL A 34 2.29 -0.39 11.69
CA VAL A 34 1.24 -0.31 12.71
C VAL A 34 0.33 -1.54 12.69
N CYS A 35 -0.07 -2.00 11.50
CA CYS A 35 -0.92 -3.18 11.37
C CYS A 35 -0.19 -4.46 11.80
N MET A 36 1.13 -4.55 11.63
CA MET A 36 1.92 -5.67 12.14
C MET A 36 2.14 -5.59 13.65
N GLN A 37 2.30 -4.39 14.20
CA GLN A 37 2.46 -4.18 15.64
C GLN A 37 1.17 -4.46 16.42
N PHE A 38 0.00 -4.14 15.84
CA PHE A 38 -1.31 -4.32 16.46
C PHE A 38 -2.29 -5.06 15.52
N PRO A 39 -2.06 -6.34 15.19
CA PRO A 39 -2.79 -7.05 14.14
C PRO A 39 -4.28 -7.26 14.44
N THR A 40 -4.64 -7.32 15.73
CA THR A 40 -6.01 -7.51 16.21
C THR A 40 -6.76 -6.20 16.46
N ALA A 41 -6.12 -5.04 16.29
CA ALA A 41 -6.77 -3.75 16.45
C ALA A 41 -7.93 -3.62 15.46
N GLN A 42 -9.08 -3.13 15.92
CA GLN A 42 -10.26 -2.92 15.08
C GLN A 42 -10.15 -1.56 14.40
N LEU A 43 -10.17 -1.56 13.07
CA LEU A 43 -10.20 -0.38 12.23
C LEU A 43 -11.61 -0.18 11.68
N SER A 44 -11.99 1.07 11.47
CA SER A 44 -13.25 1.45 10.84
C SER A 44 -12.99 2.55 9.82
N ILE A 45 -13.81 2.60 8.78
CA ILE A 45 -13.78 3.72 7.82
C ILE A 45 -14.54 4.89 8.47
N ILE A 46 -13.97 6.10 8.41
CA ILE A 46 -14.51 7.30 9.08
C ILE A 46 -16.00 7.51 8.79
N PHE A 47 -16.43 7.33 7.53
CA PHE A 47 -17.81 7.51 7.09
C PHE A 47 -18.70 6.27 7.28
N LEU A 48 -18.14 5.15 7.75
CA LEU A 48 -18.84 3.89 7.96
C LEU A 48 -18.42 3.23 9.29
N PRO A 49 -18.54 3.93 10.43
CA PRO A 49 -17.93 3.51 11.71
C PRO A 49 -18.58 2.25 12.32
N PHE A 50 -19.77 1.87 11.87
CA PHE A 50 -20.48 0.68 12.33
C PHE A 50 -19.89 -0.63 11.79
N PHE A 51 -19.07 -0.56 10.74
CA PHE A 51 -18.35 -1.70 10.19
C PHE A 51 -16.89 -1.63 10.61
N THR A 52 -16.48 -2.59 11.42
CA THR A 52 -15.10 -2.74 11.88
C THR A 52 -14.49 -3.99 11.28
N PHE A 53 -13.17 -3.94 11.09
CA PHE A 53 -12.38 -5.07 10.62
C PHE A 53 -11.01 -5.02 11.26
N SER A 54 -10.37 -6.19 11.40
CA SER A 54 -9.04 -6.26 12.01
C SER A 54 -7.99 -5.54 11.16
N ALA A 55 -7.00 -4.93 11.81
CA ALA A 55 -5.86 -4.31 11.16
C ALA A 55 -5.15 -5.27 10.18
N GLN A 56 -5.05 -6.55 10.55
CA GLN A 56 -4.53 -7.58 9.65
C GLN A 56 -5.38 -7.75 8.38
N SER A 57 -6.70 -7.84 8.51
CA SER A 57 -7.59 -7.95 7.35
C SER A 57 -7.55 -6.71 6.46
N ALA A 58 -7.43 -5.52 7.07
CA ALA A 58 -7.24 -4.26 6.36
C ALA A 58 -5.97 -4.28 5.50
N LEU A 59 -4.86 -4.69 6.13
CA LEU A 59 -3.56 -4.75 5.47
C LEU A 59 -3.55 -5.74 4.31
N MET A 60 -4.12 -6.94 4.51
CA MET A 60 -4.26 -7.94 3.44
C MET A 60 -5.15 -7.45 2.31
N GLY A 61 -6.24 -6.75 2.61
CA GLY A 61 -7.11 -6.12 1.61
C GLY A 61 -6.36 -5.08 0.77
N MET A 62 -5.59 -4.20 1.41
CA MET A 62 -4.77 -3.18 0.73
C MET A 62 -3.70 -3.83 -0.17
N ILE A 63 -2.93 -4.79 0.35
CA ILE A 63 -1.93 -5.53 -0.44
C ILE A 63 -2.59 -6.19 -1.65
N SER A 64 -3.74 -6.85 -1.45
CA SER A 64 -4.45 -7.53 -2.53
C SER A 64 -4.91 -6.54 -3.61
N LEU A 65 -5.46 -5.39 -3.21
CA LEU A 65 -5.87 -4.32 -4.12
C LEU A 65 -4.68 -3.80 -4.94
N ASP A 66 -3.53 -3.58 -4.30
CA ASP A 66 -2.34 -3.10 -4.99
C ASP A 66 -1.74 -4.15 -5.90
N VAL A 67 -1.71 -5.43 -5.51
CA VAL A 67 -1.29 -6.52 -6.41
C VAL A 67 -2.18 -6.56 -7.64
N VAL A 68 -3.50 -6.53 -7.46
CA VAL A 68 -4.46 -6.51 -8.57
C VAL A 68 -4.26 -5.26 -9.43
N GLY A 69 -4.11 -4.09 -8.83
CA GLY A 69 -3.87 -2.83 -9.53
C GLY A 69 -2.55 -2.83 -10.31
N THR A 70 -1.49 -3.43 -9.77
CA THR A 70 -0.21 -3.63 -10.44
C THR A 70 -0.33 -4.58 -11.63
N VAL A 71 -0.99 -5.73 -11.46
CA VAL A 71 -1.18 -6.75 -12.51
C VAL A 71 -2.08 -6.23 -13.64
N LEU A 72 -3.20 -5.60 -13.29
CA LEU A 72 -4.15 -5.01 -14.24
C LEU A 72 -3.70 -3.63 -14.75
N ARG A 73 -2.56 -3.12 -14.27
CA ARG A 73 -1.94 -1.85 -14.68
C ARG A 73 -2.87 -0.64 -14.53
N TRP A 74 -3.62 -0.60 -13.44
CA TRP A 74 -4.40 0.57 -13.05
C TRP A 74 -3.49 1.78 -12.86
N LYS A 75 -3.93 2.94 -13.36
CA LYS A 75 -3.12 4.17 -13.38
C LYS A 75 -3.54 5.21 -12.34
N PHE A 76 -4.62 4.93 -11.59
CA PHE A 76 -5.17 5.87 -10.62
C PHE A 76 -4.29 6.02 -9.37
N LEU A 77 -3.69 4.92 -8.92
CA LEU A 77 -2.74 4.90 -7.80
C LEU A 77 -1.38 4.36 -8.26
N ASP A 78 -0.34 4.73 -7.51
CA ASP A 78 0.97 4.13 -7.67
C ASP A 78 1.07 2.85 -6.84
N HIS A 79 0.42 1.80 -7.33
CA HIS A 79 0.32 0.50 -6.66
C HIS A 79 1.70 -0.13 -6.38
N ALA A 80 2.68 0.09 -7.26
CA ALA A 80 4.05 -0.37 -7.02
C ALA A 80 4.74 0.38 -5.87
N ALA A 81 4.50 1.70 -5.74
CA ALA A 81 4.95 2.46 -4.58
C ALA A 81 4.29 1.97 -3.29
N HIS A 82 3.00 1.65 -3.33
CA HIS A 82 2.25 1.16 -2.17
C HIS A 82 2.77 -0.20 -1.73
N LEU A 83 2.93 -1.16 -2.64
CA LEU A 83 3.51 -2.46 -2.33
C LEU A 83 4.93 -2.36 -1.76
N GLY A 84 5.81 -1.56 -2.39
CA GLY A 84 7.16 -1.35 -1.85
C GLY A 84 7.15 -0.71 -0.46
N GLY A 85 6.21 0.21 -0.22
CA GLY A 85 5.99 0.84 1.07
C GLY A 85 5.51 -0.14 2.14
N VAL A 86 4.44 -0.89 1.87
CA VAL A 86 3.87 -1.88 2.79
C VAL A 86 4.89 -2.96 3.12
N LEU A 87 5.59 -3.52 2.14
CA LEU A 87 6.57 -4.57 2.36
C LEU A 87 7.70 -4.11 3.29
N TYR A 88 8.17 -2.87 3.11
CA TYR A 88 9.15 -2.29 4.03
C TYR A 88 8.55 -2.04 5.42
N GLY A 89 7.31 -1.56 5.50
CA GLY A 89 6.61 -1.36 6.77
C GLY A 89 6.37 -2.66 7.54
N VAL A 90 6.11 -3.77 6.86
CA VAL A 90 5.96 -5.09 7.50
C VAL A 90 7.29 -5.61 8.05
N TYR A 91 8.40 -5.21 7.45
CA TYR A 91 9.74 -5.64 7.85
C TYR A 91 10.28 -4.90 9.10
N VAL A 92 9.91 -3.62 9.25
CA VAL A 92 10.39 -2.74 10.34
C VAL A 92 9.45 -2.78 11.53
#